data_AF-A0A849J3S8-F1
#
_entry.id   AF-A0A849J3S8-F1
#
_cell.length_a   1.000
_cell.length_b   1.000
_cell.length_c   1.000
_cell.angle_alpha   90.00
_cell.angle_beta   90.00
_cell.angle_gamma   90.00
#
_symmetry.space_group_name_H-M   'P 1'
#
loop_
_entity.id
_entity.type
_entity.pdbx_description
1 polymer ?
#
loop_
_entity_poly.entity_id
_entity_poly.type
_entity_poly.pdbx_seq_one_letter_code
_entity_poly.pdbx_strand_id
1 'polypeptide(L)'
;MRVANGTQVPGLAGKITNYLASKGYDVVAPVNANAQASASMVYYSSGFQYQAITLAQDLALSQASVAPYSTSVPLNLPEEDITVVVGPDLSVFATG
;
A
#
# COMPACT_ATOMS: atom_id res chain seq x y z
N MET A 1 7.21 -4.00 5.72
CA MET A 1 6.04 -3.59 4.89
C MET A 1 6.49 -2.75 3.71
N ARG A 2 5.84 -2.88 2.55
CA ARG A 2 6.15 -2.11 1.32
C ARG A 2 4.97 -1.29 0.81
N VAL A 3 5.26 -0.13 0.23
CA VAL A 3 4.30 0.70 -0.51
C VAL A 3 4.71 0.78 -1.98
N ALA A 4 3.77 0.51 -2.87
CA ALA A 4 3.96 0.52 -4.32
C ALA A 4 3.07 1.57 -4.98
N ASN A 5 3.66 2.39 -5.84
CA ASN A 5 2.92 3.38 -6.61
C ASN A 5 2.24 2.72 -7.82
N GLY A 6 0.93 2.52 -7.74
CA GLY A 6 0.08 2.12 -8.87
C GLY A 6 -0.48 3.31 -9.65
N THR A 7 0.02 4.53 -9.44
CA THR A 7 -0.46 5.74 -10.11
C THR A 7 0.62 6.37 -10.99
N GLN A 8 0.26 7.42 -11.73
CA GLN A 8 1.22 8.28 -12.44
C GLN A 8 1.71 9.46 -11.58
N VAL A 9 1.23 9.61 -10.33
CA VAL A 9 1.58 10.72 -9.46
C VAL A 9 2.97 10.49 -8.87
N PRO A 10 4.00 11.28 -9.23
CA PRO A 10 5.35 11.08 -8.73
C PRO A 10 5.43 11.31 -7.23
N GLY A 11 6.18 10.46 -6.53
CA GLY A 11 6.43 10.61 -5.08
C GLY A 11 5.28 10.21 -4.16
N LEU A 12 4.10 9.83 -4.70
CA LEU A 12 2.94 9.47 -3.87
C LEU A 12 3.23 8.30 -2.92
N ALA A 13 3.81 7.19 -3.42
CA ALA A 13 4.20 6.07 -2.57
C ALA A 13 5.23 6.47 -1.50
N GLY A 14 6.13 7.41 -1.81
CA GLY A 14 7.08 7.94 -0.82
C GLY A 14 6.41 8.74 0.28
N LYS A 15 5.44 9.59 -0.04
CA LYS A 15 4.67 10.32 0.97
C LYS A 15 3.88 9.40 1.88
N ILE A 16 3.22 8.39 1.32
CA ILE A 16 2.49 7.38 2.09
C ILE A 16 3.44 6.55 2.96
N THR A 17 4.61 6.18 2.43
CA THR A 17 5.66 5.49 3.19
C THR A 17 6.09 6.31 4.40
N ASN A 18 6.33 7.61 4.23
CA ASN A 18 6.70 8.51 5.33
C ASN A 18 5.56 8.68 6.36
N TYR A 19 4.31 8.77 5.89
CA TYR A 19 3.14 8.80 6.77
C TYR A 19 3.06 7.54 7.64
N LEU A 20 3.21 6.36 7.03
CA LEU A 20 3.18 5.08 7.76
C LEU A 20 4.39 4.95 8.70
N ALA A 21 5.59 5.37 8.30
CA ALA A 21 6.74 5.45 9.19
C ALA A 21 6.47 6.34 10.42
N SER A 22 5.82 7.49 10.22
CA SER A 22 5.47 8.42 11.31
C SER A 22 4.46 7.84 12.31
N LYS A 23 3.67 6.84 11.87
CA LYS A 23 2.73 6.08 12.70
C LYS A 23 3.39 4.91 13.44
N GLY A 24 4.68 4.66 13.22
CA GLY A 24 5.45 3.59 13.85
C GLY A 24 5.47 2.26 13.09
N TYR A 25 5.00 2.24 11.84
CA TYR A 25 5.11 1.03 11.01
C TYR A 25 6.55 0.82 10.51
N ASP A 26 6.97 -0.45 10.44
CA ASP A 26 8.23 -0.84 9.83
C ASP A 26 8.10 -0.91 8.30
N VAL A 27 8.60 0.14 7.64
CA VAL A 27 8.48 0.34 6.19
C VAL A 27 9.83 0.24 5.50
N VAL A 28 9.82 -0.40 4.33
CA VAL A 28 10.96 -0.39 3.40
C VAL A 28 10.79 0.70 2.35
N ALA A 29 11.83 0.92 1.54
CA ALA A 29 11.80 1.89 0.46
C ALA A 29 10.58 1.66 -0.48
N PRO A 30 9.89 2.75 -0.89
CA PRO A 30 8.75 2.65 -1.80
C PRO A 30 9.21 2.19 -3.19
N VAL A 31 8.31 1.52 -3.89
CA VAL A 31 8.55 1.03 -5.26
C VAL A 31 7.45 1.50 -6.20
N ASN A 32 7.60 1.24 -7.49
CA ASN A 32 6.50 1.39 -8.46
C ASN A 32 5.85 0.03 -8.70
N ALA A 33 4.54 0.03 -8.88
CA ALA A 33 3.82 -1.15 -9.34
C ALA A 33 4.12 -1.41 -10.82
N ASN A 34 3.94 -2.65 -11.25
CA ASN A 34 4.11 -3.09 -12.64
C ASN A 34 2.90 -2.72 -13.52
N ALA A 35 1.78 -2.35 -12.91
CA ALA A 35 0.56 -1.94 -13.58
C ALA A 35 -0.14 -0.81 -12.80
N GLN A 36 -0.95 -0.02 -13.48
CA GLN A 36 -1.76 1.01 -12.84
C GLN A 36 -2.88 0.37 -12.03
N ALA A 37 -3.08 0.87 -10.81
CA ALA A 37 -4.17 0.47 -9.94
C ALA A 37 -5.37 1.40 -10.15
N SER A 38 -6.57 0.82 -10.25
CA SER A 38 -7.81 1.62 -10.33
C SER A 38 -8.27 2.13 -8.95
N ALA A 39 -7.82 1.48 -7.87
CA ALA A 39 -8.07 1.83 -6.49
C ALA A 39 -6.93 1.29 -5.61
N SER A 40 -6.78 1.85 -4.40
CA SER A 40 -5.76 1.40 -3.46
C SER A 40 -6.14 0.07 -2.81
N MET A 41 -5.16 -0.81 -2.66
CA MET A 41 -5.31 -2.12 -2.06
C MET A 41 -4.20 -2.39 -1.04
N VAL A 42 -4.56 -3.10 0.03
CA VAL A 42 -3.64 -3.58 1.07
C VAL A 42 -3.63 -5.10 0.99
N TYR A 43 -2.49 -5.65 0.61
CA TYR A 43 -2.25 -7.08 0.52
C TYR A 43 -1.49 -7.56 1.76
N TYR A 44 -1.88 -8.71 2.31
CA TYR A 44 -1.25 -9.26 3.52
C TYR A 44 -0.79 -10.70 3.33
N SER A 45 0.34 -11.03 3.95
CA SER A 45 0.76 -12.43 4.08
C SER A 45 0.02 -13.13 5.23
N SER A 46 0.02 -14.47 5.24
CA SER A 46 -0.67 -15.26 6.27
C SER A 46 -0.26 -14.83 7.69
N GLY A 47 -1.24 -14.53 8.54
CA GLY A 47 -1.02 -14.06 9.91
C GLY A 47 -1.03 -12.53 10.09
N PHE A 48 -1.05 -11.74 9.02
CA PHE A 48 -1.02 -10.27 9.07
C PHE A 48 -2.35 -9.57 8.74
N GLN A 49 -3.44 -10.34 8.63
CA GLN A 49 -4.76 -9.80 8.26
C GLN A 49 -5.22 -8.66 9.18
N TYR A 50 -5.06 -8.82 10.51
CA TYR A 50 -5.50 -7.82 11.47
C TYR A 50 -4.72 -6.50 11.34
N GLN A 51 -3.41 -6.61 11.15
CA GLN A 51 -2.51 -5.47 10.93
C GLN A 51 -2.85 -4.77 9.61
N ALA A 52 -3.15 -5.53 8.55
CA ALA A 52 -3.56 -4.96 7.26
C ALA A 52 -4.90 -4.22 7.32
N ILE A 53 -5.86 -4.73 8.10
CA ILE A 53 -7.14 -4.02 8.34
C ILE A 53 -6.90 -2.71 9.11
N THR A 54 -6.07 -2.75 10.15
CA THR A 54 -5.72 -1.55 10.94
C THR A 54 -5.03 -0.50 10.07
N LEU A 55 -4.09 -0.93 9.22
CA LEU A 55 -3.42 -0.05 8.28
C LEU A 55 -4.38 0.55 7.24
N ALA A 56 -5.32 -0.24 6.71
CA ALA A 56 -6.32 0.27 5.79
C ALA A 56 -7.14 1.39 6.44
N GLN A 57 -7.50 1.26 7.72
CA GLN A 57 -8.19 2.31 8.48
C GLN A 57 -7.31 3.56 8.66
N ASP A 58 -6.02 3.42 8.95
CA ASP A 58 -5.08 4.54 9.04
C ASP A 58 -4.93 5.31 7.71
N LEU A 59 -5.14 4.64 6.58
CA LEU A 59 -5.18 5.22 5.24
C LEU A 59 -6.58 5.65 4.79
N ALA A 60 -7.59 5.56 5.67
CA ALA A 60 -9.00 5.82 5.37
C ALA A 60 -9.58 4.97 4.21
N LEU A 61 -9.05 3.77 4.03
CA LEU A 61 -9.54 2.78 3.07
C LEU A 61 -10.62 1.88 3.69
N SER A 62 -11.50 1.36 2.83
CA SER A 62 -12.48 0.34 3.23
C SER A 62 -11.79 -0.99 3.55
N GLN A 63 -12.38 -1.79 4.44
CA GLN A 63 -11.95 -3.17 4.66
C GLN A 63 -12.04 -4.02 3.37
N ALA A 64 -12.89 -3.64 2.42
CA ALA A 64 -12.97 -4.27 1.10
C ALA A 64 -11.69 -4.08 0.26
N SER A 65 -10.84 -3.10 0.59
CA SER A 65 -9.53 -2.90 -0.02
C SER A 65 -8.45 -3.81 0.57
N VAL A 66 -8.79 -4.71 1.49
CA VAL A 66 -7.84 -5.62 2.15
C VAL A 66 -8.00 -7.04 1.59
N ALA A 67 -6.92 -7.61 1.08
CA ALA A 67 -6.93 -8.94 0.47
C ALA A 67 -5.68 -9.75 0.84
N PRO A 68 -5.74 -11.09 0.87
CA PRO A 68 -4.53 -11.90 1.00
C PRO A 68 -3.59 -11.64 -0.19
N TYR A 69 -2.28 -11.68 0.07
CA TYR A 69 -1.27 -11.58 -0.98
C TYR A 69 -1.41 -12.76 -1.94
N SER A 70 -1.28 -12.49 -3.23
CA SER A 70 -1.38 -13.50 -4.28
C SER A 70 -0.61 -13.06 -5.51
N THR A 71 -0.55 -13.93 -6.52
CA THR A 71 0.10 -13.62 -7.80
C THR A 71 -0.62 -12.54 -8.61
N SER A 72 -1.80 -12.06 -8.17
CA SER A 72 -2.51 -10.94 -8.81
C SER A 72 -2.02 -9.57 -8.36
N VAL A 73 -1.19 -9.49 -7.31
CA VAL A 73 -0.59 -8.23 -6.87
C VAL A 73 0.27 -7.69 -8.01
N PRO A 74 0.08 -6.42 -8.43
CA PRO A 74 0.79 -5.83 -9.56
C PRO A 74 2.24 -5.45 -9.20
N LEU A 75 3.02 -6.40 -8.68
CA LEU A 75 4.41 -6.23 -8.28
C LEU A 75 5.22 -7.47 -8.66
N ASN A 76 6.39 -7.26 -9.25
CA ASN A 76 7.37 -8.32 -9.48
C ASN A 76 8.48 -8.28 -8.42
N LEU A 77 8.08 -8.40 -7.15
CA LEU A 77 8.96 -8.41 -5.98
C LEU A 77 8.53 -9.52 -5.01
N PRO A 78 9.44 -9.99 -4.13
CA PRO A 78 9.08 -10.91 -3.06
C PRO A 78 7.92 -10.38 -2.21
N GLU A 79 7.07 -11.30 -1.75
CA GLU A 79 6.03 -11.03 -0.78
C GLU A 79 6.63 -10.44 0.51
N GLU A 80 5.89 -9.50 1.10
CA GLU A 80 6.18 -8.88 2.39
C GLU A 80 5.01 -9.15 3.32
N ASP A 81 5.23 -8.97 4.63
CA ASP A 81 4.18 -9.07 5.65
C ASP A 81 2.90 -8.33 5.24
N ILE A 82 3.07 -7.09 4.76
CA ILE A 82 2.04 -6.24 4.18
C ILE A 82 2.62 -5.49 2.97
N THR A 83 1.84 -5.43 1.90
CA THR A 83 2.12 -4.67 0.68
C THR A 83 0.94 -3.76 0.33
N VAL A 84 1.17 -2.46 0.26
CA VAL A 84 0.16 -1.47 -0.14
C VAL A 84 0.39 -1.10 -1.60
N VAL A 85 -0.60 -1.33 -2.47
CA VAL A 85 -0.60 -0.80 -3.84
C VAL A 85 -1.49 0.44 -3.86
N VAL A 86 -0.91 1.57 -4.21
CA VAL A 86 -1.56 2.87 -4.14
C VAL A 86 -2.27 3.16 -5.47
N GLY A 87 -3.55 3.49 -5.38
CA GLY A 87 -4.40 3.97 -6.48
C GLY A 87 -4.72 5.47 -6.36
N PRO A 88 -5.49 6.03 -7.31
CA PRO A 88 -5.83 7.45 -7.37
C PRO A 88 -6.60 7.99 -6.16
N ASP A 89 -7.31 7.13 -5.44
CA ASP A 89 -8.07 7.44 -4.23
C ASP A 89 -7.19 7.97 -3.08
N LEU A 90 -5.91 7.58 -3.04
CA LEU A 90 -4.94 8.10 -2.07
C LEU A 90 -4.14 9.30 -2.59
N SER A 91 -4.45 9.84 -3.77
CA SER A 91 -3.76 11.03 -4.31
C SER A 91 -3.89 12.28 -3.44
N VAL A 92 -4.82 12.31 -2.50
CA VAL A 92 -4.93 13.36 -1.46
C VAL A 92 -3.64 13.49 -0.62
N PHE A 93 -2.89 12.39 -0.46
CA PHE A 93 -1.57 12.41 0.18
C PHE A 93 -0.50 13.07 -0.69
N ALA A 94 -0.74 13.27 -1.99
CA ALA A 94 0.18 13.96 -2.89
C ALA A 94 0.20 15.47 -2.71
N THR A 95 -0.88 16.09 -2.24
CA THR A 95 -1.02 17.55 -2.09
C THR A 95 -0.71 18.07 -0.69
N GLY A 96 -0.46 17.18 0.27
CA GLY A 96 0.00 17.52 1.62
C GLY A 96 1.51 17.73 1.73
#